data_AF-A0A8S0PQW8-F1
#
_entry.id   AF-A0A8S0PQW8-F1
#
_cell.length_a   1.000
_cell.length_b   1.000
_cell.length_c   1.000
_cell.angle_alpha   90.00
_cell.angle_beta   90.00
_cell.angle_gamma   90.00
#
_symmetry.space_group_name_H-M   'P 1'
#
loop_
_entity.id
_entity.type
_entity.pdbx_description
1 polymer ?
#
loop_
_entity_poly.entity_id
_entity_poly.type
_entity_poly.pdbx_seq_one_letter_code
_entity_poly.pdbx_strand_id
1 'polypeptide(L)'
;MGNPALLGGSIEKQFIPCYNFLKTLVDSDENIARILKRSPRILSCNLKVMEPNVELLGEAGVPESFISYMLIHFPHSVQMKCDKFKRSVDKTIQMGFDPSRMMFIRAVHVLCEISDQAWENKIKVYRRFGLSDTEIVSAFRSHPLCMRLSEEKITRGMEFYVNEMSWSPAIVARSPVALFYNLERRIIPRCRVIKILMDKGFVKEYSTVISFLSMTDPQFLTKFVLNYKNDLPEIMDVIMLDRSRRIIVGSCLK
;
A
#
# COMPACT_ATOMS: atom_id res chain seq x y z
N MET A 1 -2.75 -12.95 24.90
CA MET A 1 -2.09 -12.15 25.96
C MET A 1 -2.89 -10.88 26.12
N GLY A 2 -3.50 -10.67 27.30
CA GLY A 2 -4.41 -9.54 27.57
C GLY A 2 -3.69 -8.20 27.54
N ASN A 3 -4.34 -7.17 26.97
CA ASN A 3 -3.81 -5.81 26.87
C ASN A 3 -4.17 -5.03 28.16
N PRO A 4 -3.21 -4.61 29.00
CA PRO A 4 -3.47 -3.97 30.30
C PRO A 4 -4.26 -2.65 30.20
N ALA A 5 -4.28 -2.01 29.02
CA ALA A 5 -5.03 -0.77 28.79
C ALA A 5 -6.56 -0.96 28.81
N LEU A 6 -7.06 -2.18 28.61
CA LEU A 6 -8.49 -2.48 28.73
C LEU A 6 -9.00 -2.45 30.18
N LEU A 7 -8.08 -2.52 31.16
CA LEU A 7 -8.40 -2.54 32.59
C LEU A 7 -8.53 -1.14 33.20
N GLY A 8 -8.15 -0.08 32.46
CA GLY A 8 -8.16 1.30 32.97
C GLY A 8 -9.41 2.11 32.60
N GLY A 9 -10.24 1.63 31.67
CA GLY A 9 -11.43 2.34 31.20
C GLY A 9 -12.72 1.83 31.85
N SER A 10 -13.66 2.74 32.14
CA SER A 10 -14.99 2.34 32.60
C SER A 10 -15.79 1.75 31.43
N ILE A 11 -16.22 0.50 31.57
CA ILE A 11 -17.01 -0.20 30.55
C ILE A 11 -18.25 0.63 30.16
N GLU A 12 -18.99 1.09 31.16
CA GLU A 12 -20.23 1.85 30.97
C GLU A 12 -20.01 3.26 30.42
N LYS A 13 -18.99 3.96 30.90
CA LYS A 13 -18.78 5.39 30.55
C LYS A 13 -17.94 5.59 29.29
N GLN A 14 -17.21 4.58 28.85
CA GLN A 14 -16.21 4.72 27.78
C GLN A 14 -16.38 3.67 26.68
N PHE A 15 -16.47 2.38 27.05
CA PHE A 15 -16.44 1.31 26.05
C PHE A 15 -17.78 1.16 25.33
N ILE A 16 -18.90 1.16 26.08
CA ILE A 16 -20.25 1.04 25.51
C ILE A 16 -20.56 2.22 24.56
N PRO A 17 -20.34 3.50 24.94
CA PRO A 17 -20.55 4.62 24.03
C PRO A 17 -19.70 4.50 22.76
N CYS A 18 -18.42 4.16 22.91
CA CYS A 18 -17.53 4.04 21.75
C CYS A 18 -17.93 2.88 20.83
N TYR A 19 -18.33 1.74 21.39
CA TYR A 19 -18.85 0.61 20.61
C TYR A 19 -20.12 0.99 19.85
N ASN A 20 -21.08 1.64 20.51
CA ASN A 20 -22.33 2.08 19.89
C ASN A 20 -22.06 3.06 18.74
N PHE A 21 -21.18 4.04 18.95
CA PHE A 21 -20.77 4.97 17.89
C PHE A 21 -20.16 4.24 16.70
N LEU A 22 -19.21 3.31 16.93
CA LEU A 22 -18.63 2.51 15.84
C LEU A 22 -19.71 1.71 15.08
N LYS A 23 -20.69 1.15 15.81
CA LYS A 23 -21.81 0.41 15.21
C LYS A 23 -22.70 1.25 14.30
N THR A 24 -22.78 2.56 14.52
CA THR A 24 -23.48 3.47 13.60
C THR A 24 -22.74 3.73 12.29
N LEU A 25 -21.44 3.45 12.23
CA LEU A 25 -20.57 3.74 11.08
C LEU A 25 -20.12 2.48 10.32
N VAL A 26 -20.15 1.32 10.99
CA VAL A 26 -19.81 0.04 10.39
C VAL A 26 -20.94 -0.94 10.66
N ASP A 27 -21.69 -1.28 9.61
CA ASP A 27 -22.97 -2.01 9.68
C ASP A 27 -22.82 -3.52 9.99
N SER A 28 -21.77 -3.94 10.72
CA SER A 28 -21.59 -5.35 11.08
C SER A 28 -20.67 -5.55 12.30
N ASP A 29 -21.02 -6.50 13.16
CA ASP A 29 -20.20 -6.87 14.33
C ASP A 29 -18.86 -7.50 13.89
N GLU A 30 -18.80 -8.14 12.72
CA GLU A 30 -17.55 -8.63 12.12
C GLU A 30 -16.61 -7.47 11.77
N ASN A 31 -17.14 -6.35 11.27
CA ASN A 31 -16.34 -5.16 10.99
C ASN A 31 -15.83 -4.53 12.30
N ILE A 32 -16.64 -4.49 13.35
CA ILE A 32 -16.17 -4.07 14.68
C ILE A 32 -15.04 -5.00 15.17
N ALA A 33 -15.19 -6.32 15.04
CA ALA A 33 -14.12 -7.26 15.40
C ALA A 33 -12.83 -7.01 14.59
N ARG A 34 -12.95 -6.67 13.29
CA ARG A 34 -11.79 -6.29 12.45
C ARG A 34 -11.11 -5.01 12.93
N ILE A 35 -11.87 -4.03 13.39
CA ILE A 35 -11.37 -2.79 13.99
C ILE A 35 -10.62 -3.12 15.27
N LEU A 36 -11.22 -3.87 16.20
CA LEU A 36 -10.62 -4.23 17.49
C LEU A 36 -9.33 -5.03 17.32
N LYS A 37 -9.26 -5.90 16.30
CA LYS A 37 -8.04 -6.63 15.97
C LYS A 37 -6.90 -5.70 15.51
N ARG A 38 -7.20 -4.59 14.86
CA ARG A 38 -6.21 -3.62 14.35
C ARG A 38 -5.84 -2.55 15.36
N SER A 39 -6.83 -2.08 16.12
CA SER A 39 -6.66 -1.07 17.16
C SER A 39 -7.38 -1.53 18.43
N PRO A 40 -6.75 -2.41 19.23
CA PRO A 40 -7.37 -2.96 20.44
C PRO A 40 -7.77 -1.91 21.48
N ARG A 41 -7.21 -0.69 21.40
CA ARG A 41 -7.48 0.42 22.32
C ARG A 41 -8.55 1.38 21.83
N ILE A 42 -9.17 1.13 20.68
CA ILE A 42 -10.13 2.07 20.10
C ILE A 42 -11.33 2.32 21.02
N LEU A 43 -11.78 1.30 21.78
CA LEU A 43 -12.88 1.44 22.73
C LEU A 43 -12.53 2.32 23.93
N SER A 44 -11.23 2.50 24.18
CA SER A 44 -10.71 3.43 25.17
C SER A 44 -10.45 4.83 24.58
N CYS A 45 -10.78 5.07 23.32
CA CYS A 45 -10.60 6.39 22.72
C CYS A 45 -11.63 7.38 23.22
N ASN A 46 -11.23 8.65 23.23
CA ASN A 46 -12.12 9.75 23.54
C ASN A 46 -13.04 10.01 22.33
N LEU A 47 -14.34 9.80 22.50
CA LEU A 47 -15.33 10.11 21.47
C LEU A 47 -15.28 11.57 21.03
N LYS A 48 -14.93 12.50 21.95
CA LYS A 48 -14.71 13.92 21.62
C LYS A 48 -13.55 14.18 20.65
N VAL A 49 -12.78 13.16 20.28
CA VAL A 49 -11.76 13.22 19.22
C VAL A 49 -12.27 12.51 17.96
N MET A 50 -12.86 11.31 18.12
CA MET A 50 -13.25 10.50 16.97
C MET A 50 -14.48 11.05 16.24
N GLU A 51 -15.50 11.53 16.97
CA GLU A 51 -16.71 12.14 16.40
C GLU A 51 -16.37 13.36 15.51
N PRO A 52 -15.64 14.39 15.99
CA PRO A 52 -15.28 15.53 15.13
C PRO A 52 -14.43 15.14 13.91
N ASN A 53 -13.56 14.14 14.02
CA ASN A 53 -12.77 13.68 12.89
C ASN A 53 -13.64 12.98 11.83
N VAL A 54 -14.66 12.23 12.25
CA VAL A 54 -15.63 11.60 11.35
C VAL A 54 -16.53 12.65 10.71
N GLU A 55 -17.04 13.61 11.49
CA GLU A 55 -17.83 14.75 10.99
C GLU A 55 -17.05 15.55 9.95
N LEU A 56 -15.78 15.88 10.23
CA LEU A 56 -14.92 16.60 9.28
C LEU A 56 -14.78 15.88 7.93
N LEU A 57 -14.70 14.54 7.92
CA LEU A 57 -14.67 13.78 6.67
C LEU A 57 -16.00 13.93 5.91
N GLY A 58 -17.14 13.88 6.63
CA GLY A 58 -18.46 14.09 6.05
C GLY A 58 -18.61 15.50 5.46
N GLU A 59 -18.21 16.53 6.21
CA GLU A 59 -18.19 17.93 5.76
C GLU A 59 -17.29 18.15 4.54
N ALA A 60 -16.18 17.42 4.46
CA ALA A 60 -15.28 17.44 3.30
C ALA A 60 -15.86 16.71 2.08
N GLY A 61 -17.03 16.08 2.18
CA GLY A 61 -17.70 15.38 1.08
C GLY A 61 -17.23 13.93 0.90
N VAL A 62 -16.63 13.31 1.93
CA VAL A 62 -16.23 11.90 1.87
C VAL A 62 -17.47 11.00 2.02
N PRO A 63 -17.73 10.06 1.10
CA PRO A 63 -18.82 9.11 1.22
C PRO A 63 -18.75 8.28 2.51
N GLU A 64 -19.89 7.99 3.13
CA GLU A 64 -19.97 7.17 4.35
C GLU A 64 -19.29 5.81 4.21
N SER A 65 -19.42 5.16 3.05
CA SER A 65 -18.73 3.89 2.76
C SER A 65 -17.20 3.99 2.83
N PHE A 66 -16.64 5.17 2.55
CA PHE A 66 -15.19 5.42 2.62
C PHE A 66 -14.76 5.79 4.04
N ILE A 67 -15.60 6.49 4.81
CA ILE A 67 -15.40 6.68 6.25
C ILE A 67 -15.40 5.32 6.96
N SER A 68 -16.38 4.47 6.65
CA SER A 68 -16.47 3.08 7.13
C SER A 68 -15.21 2.29 6.77
N TYR A 69 -14.74 2.38 5.53
CA TYR A 69 -13.48 1.77 5.11
C TYR A 69 -12.29 2.27 5.95
N MET A 70 -12.17 3.57 6.20
CA MET A 70 -11.10 4.16 6.99
C MET A 70 -11.11 3.65 8.44
N LEU A 71 -12.29 3.52 9.05
CA LEU A 71 -12.43 2.94 10.39
C LEU A 71 -11.99 1.48 10.42
N ILE A 72 -12.44 0.67 9.46
CA ILE A 72 -12.15 -0.76 9.40
C ILE A 72 -10.67 -1.05 9.11
N HIS A 73 -10.06 -0.30 8.20
CA HIS A 73 -8.73 -0.59 7.69
C HIS A 73 -7.63 0.24 8.35
N PHE A 74 -7.94 1.47 8.78
CA PHE A 74 -7.00 2.46 9.30
C PHE A 74 -7.49 3.14 10.60
N PRO A 75 -7.96 2.38 11.60
CA PRO A 75 -8.66 2.93 12.77
C PRO A 75 -7.86 3.97 13.55
N HIS A 76 -6.52 3.90 13.54
CA HIS A 76 -5.67 4.87 14.21
C HIS A 76 -5.78 6.29 13.64
N SER A 77 -6.16 6.42 12.36
CA SER A 77 -6.22 7.71 11.69
C SER A 77 -7.29 8.62 12.31
N VAL A 78 -8.46 8.08 12.63
CA VAL A 78 -9.56 8.86 13.25
C VAL A 78 -9.36 9.10 14.75
N GLN A 79 -8.37 8.44 15.37
CA GLN A 79 -7.99 8.64 16.77
C GLN A 79 -6.95 9.76 16.95
N MET A 80 -6.47 10.34 15.83
CA MET A 80 -5.50 11.43 15.86
C MET A 80 -6.12 12.70 16.44
N LYS A 81 -5.30 13.53 17.11
CA LYS A 81 -5.74 14.85 17.59
C LYS A 81 -6.40 15.65 16.46
N CYS A 82 -7.54 16.27 16.73
CA CYS A 82 -8.37 16.95 15.73
C CYS A 82 -7.58 17.93 14.85
N ASP A 83 -6.70 18.76 15.44
CA ASP A 83 -5.87 19.70 14.68
C ASP A 83 -4.94 19.00 13.67
N LYS A 84 -4.34 17.87 14.08
CA LYS A 84 -3.44 17.11 13.20
C LYS A 84 -4.23 16.40 12.10
N PHE A 85 -5.39 15.85 12.45
CA PHE A 85 -6.29 15.21 11.50
C PHE A 85 -6.77 16.23 10.46
N LYS A 86 -7.26 17.38 10.91
CA LYS A 86 -7.68 18.50 10.05
C LYS A 86 -6.58 18.97 9.12
N ARG A 87 -5.35 19.21 9.62
CA ARG A 87 -4.22 19.55 8.75
C ARG A 87 -3.95 18.50 7.67
N SER A 88 -4.16 17.22 7.97
CA SER A 88 -3.97 16.13 7.01
C SER A 88 -5.07 16.10 5.95
N VAL A 89 -6.33 16.35 6.34
CA VAL A 89 -7.47 16.52 5.42
C VAL A 89 -7.24 17.72 4.50
N ASP A 90 -6.94 18.89 5.07
CA ASP A 90 -6.72 20.13 4.31
C ASP A 90 -5.54 19.99 3.32
N LYS A 91 -4.43 19.38 3.76
CA LYS A 91 -3.27 19.09 2.89
C LYS A 91 -3.63 18.11 1.77
N THR A 92 -4.48 17.12 2.04
CA THR A 92 -4.95 16.17 1.02
C THR A 92 -5.78 16.88 -0.05
N ILE A 93 -6.67 17.81 0.35
CA ILE A 93 -7.44 18.65 -0.57
C ILE A 93 -6.51 19.56 -1.38
N GLN A 94 -5.53 20.21 -0.74
CA GLN A 94 -4.55 21.06 -1.40
C GLN A 94 -3.70 20.31 -2.43
N MET A 95 -3.39 19.04 -2.18
CA MET A 95 -2.72 18.15 -3.13
C MET A 95 -3.61 17.72 -4.30
N GLY A 96 -4.88 18.15 -4.32
CA GLY A 96 -5.84 17.98 -5.39
C GLY A 96 -6.49 16.59 -5.43
N PHE A 97 -6.56 15.89 -4.29
CA PHE A 97 -7.36 14.68 -4.18
C PHE A 97 -8.85 15.03 -4.10
N ASP A 98 -9.66 14.23 -4.78
CA ASP A 98 -11.12 14.30 -4.76
C ASP A 98 -11.67 13.54 -3.53
N PRO A 99 -12.33 14.20 -2.57
CA PRO A 99 -12.92 13.56 -1.38
C PRO A 99 -13.89 12.42 -1.69
N SER A 100 -14.51 12.44 -2.88
CA SER A 100 -15.41 11.39 -3.35
C SER A 100 -14.70 10.13 -3.86
N ARG A 101 -13.36 10.05 -3.75
CA ARG A 101 -12.55 8.91 -4.22
C ARG A 101 -11.81 8.24 -3.06
N MET A 102 -11.72 6.91 -3.12
CA MET A 102 -10.98 6.07 -2.16
C MET A 102 -9.50 6.50 -1.96
N MET A 103 -8.87 7.12 -2.96
CA MET A 103 -7.50 7.60 -2.80
C MET A 103 -7.38 8.74 -1.78
N PHE A 104 -8.44 9.53 -1.58
CA PHE A 104 -8.48 10.59 -0.58
C PHE A 104 -8.26 10.03 0.83
N ILE A 105 -9.07 9.05 1.26
CA ILE A 105 -8.94 8.49 2.61
C ILE A 105 -7.59 7.79 2.82
N ARG A 106 -7.02 7.19 1.76
CA ARG A 106 -5.68 6.60 1.82
C ARG A 106 -4.60 7.67 1.98
N ALA A 107 -4.74 8.81 1.31
CA ALA A 107 -3.82 9.94 1.45
C ALA A 107 -3.91 10.59 2.83
N VAL A 108 -5.13 10.86 3.33
CA VAL A 108 -5.36 11.36 4.70
C VAL A 108 -4.70 10.41 5.71
N HIS A 109 -4.92 9.11 5.57
CA HIS A 109 -4.30 8.10 6.43
C HIS A 109 -2.77 8.18 6.44
N VAL A 110 -2.13 8.29 5.26
CA VAL A 110 -0.66 8.42 5.19
C VAL A 110 -0.19 9.71 5.86
N LEU A 111 -0.83 10.85 5.58
CA LEU A 111 -0.45 12.16 6.11
C LEU A 111 -0.68 12.27 7.63
N CYS A 112 -1.67 11.55 8.17
CA CYS A 112 -1.88 11.44 9.61
C CYS A 112 -0.72 10.74 10.32
N GLU A 113 -0.10 9.73 9.69
CA GLU A 113 0.89 8.88 10.35
C GLU A 113 2.33 9.31 10.09
N ILE A 114 2.62 9.88 8.92
CA ILE A 114 3.98 10.30 8.58
C ILE A 114 4.34 11.65 9.21
N SER A 115 5.57 11.79 9.70
CA SER A 115 6.11 13.10 10.10
C SER A 115 6.60 13.86 8.88
N ASP A 116 6.63 15.20 8.96
CA ASP A 116 7.17 16.02 7.88
C ASP A 116 8.63 15.67 7.56
N GLN A 117 9.43 15.35 8.57
CA GLN A 117 10.81 14.89 8.37
C GLN A 117 10.88 13.57 7.59
N ALA A 118 10.05 12.58 7.95
CA ALA A 118 10.03 11.30 7.25
C ALA A 118 9.49 11.44 5.82
N TRP A 119 8.53 12.36 5.60
CA TRP A 119 8.05 12.72 4.28
C TRP A 119 9.20 13.28 3.42
N GLU A 120 9.90 14.30 3.91
CA GLU A 120 11.01 14.93 3.18
C GLU A 120 12.16 13.97 2.89
N ASN A 121 12.49 13.08 3.83
CA ASN A 121 13.50 12.05 3.58
C ASN A 121 13.11 11.12 2.43
N LYS A 122 11.85 10.68 2.36
CA LYS A 122 11.36 9.83 1.27
C LYS A 122 11.34 10.57 -0.06
N ILE A 123 10.94 11.84 -0.08
CA ILE A 123 11.05 12.68 -1.27
C ILE A 123 12.50 12.74 -1.76
N LYS A 124 13.47 12.97 -0.86
CA LYS A 124 14.90 12.97 -1.21
C LYS A 124 15.37 11.64 -1.78
N VAL A 125 14.90 10.50 -1.24
CA VAL A 125 15.20 9.18 -1.82
C VAL A 125 14.72 9.11 -3.26
N TYR A 126 13.47 9.45 -3.54
CA TYR A 126 12.95 9.43 -4.91
C TYR A 126 13.70 10.37 -5.86
N ARG A 127 14.02 11.59 -5.41
CA ARG A 127 14.82 12.55 -6.19
C ARG A 127 16.22 12.03 -6.54
N ARG A 128 16.87 11.28 -5.63
CA ARG A 128 18.18 10.66 -5.89
C ARG A 128 18.16 9.68 -7.07
N PHE A 129 17.00 9.09 -7.38
CA PHE A 129 16.81 8.24 -8.56
C PHE A 129 16.33 9.01 -9.78
N GLY A 130 16.32 10.35 -9.76
CA GLY A 130 16.00 11.18 -10.92
C GLY A 130 14.51 11.47 -11.11
N LEU A 131 13.65 11.19 -10.12
CA LEU A 131 12.25 11.61 -10.17
C LEU A 131 12.11 13.10 -9.87
N SER A 132 11.33 13.79 -10.70
CA SER A 132 10.90 15.16 -10.47
C SER A 132 9.81 15.24 -9.40
N ASP A 133 9.64 16.41 -8.79
CA ASP A 133 8.62 16.64 -7.77
C ASP A 133 7.20 16.36 -8.29
N THR A 134 6.93 16.68 -9.56
CA THR A 134 5.64 16.42 -10.21
C THR A 134 5.39 14.92 -10.35
N GLU A 135 6.40 14.13 -10.71
CA GLU A 135 6.29 12.67 -10.79
C GLU A 135 6.10 12.04 -9.41
N ILE A 136 6.77 12.55 -8.38
CA ILE A 136 6.61 12.05 -7.01
C ILE A 136 5.20 12.36 -6.49
N VAL A 137 4.70 13.58 -6.71
CA VAL A 137 3.33 13.95 -6.37
C VAL A 137 2.33 13.09 -7.15
N SER A 138 2.57 12.82 -8.43
CA SER A 138 1.72 11.92 -9.23
C SER A 138 1.75 10.48 -8.70
N ALA A 139 2.91 9.97 -8.30
CA ALA A 139 3.05 8.66 -7.67
C ALA A 139 2.25 8.59 -6.36
N PHE A 140 2.37 9.60 -5.51
CA PHE A 140 1.58 9.70 -4.28
C PHE A 140 0.08 9.77 -4.57
N ARG A 141 -0.35 10.56 -5.55
CA ARG A 141 -1.77 10.68 -5.95
C ARG A 141 -2.37 9.38 -6.46
N SER A 142 -1.60 8.60 -7.23
CA SER A 142 -2.04 7.31 -7.76
C SER A 142 -2.00 6.19 -6.72
N HIS A 143 -1.08 6.25 -5.75
CA HIS A 143 -0.94 5.22 -4.73
C HIS A 143 -0.35 5.76 -3.42
N PRO A 144 -1.14 6.42 -2.55
CA PRO A 144 -0.60 7.14 -1.39
C PRO A 144 0.26 6.31 -0.43
N LEU A 145 -0.06 5.02 -0.31
CA LEU A 145 0.66 4.08 0.55
C LEU A 145 2.15 3.94 0.15
N CYS A 146 2.58 4.37 -1.04
CA CYS A 146 3.99 4.31 -1.43
C CYS A 146 4.89 5.10 -0.45
N MET A 147 4.36 6.18 0.13
CA MET A 147 5.06 6.97 1.14
C MET A 147 5.08 6.33 2.54
N ARG A 148 4.38 5.20 2.74
CA ARG A 148 4.50 4.40 3.97
C ARG A 148 5.65 3.40 3.94
N LEU A 149 6.22 3.10 2.77
CA LEU A 149 7.33 2.18 2.65
C LEU A 149 8.55 2.75 3.39
N SER A 150 9.39 1.87 3.97
CA SER A 150 10.66 2.33 4.55
C SER A 150 11.57 2.92 3.46
N GLU A 151 12.45 3.84 3.85
CA GLU A 151 13.44 4.42 2.93
C GLU A 151 14.31 3.32 2.31
N GLU A 152 14.68 2.31 3.09
CA GLU A 152 15.39 1.12 2.62
C GLU A 152 14.60 0.35 1.54
N LYS A 153 13.31 0.10 1.78
CA LYS A 153 12.47 -0.65 0.82
C LYS A 153 12.32 0.11 -0.49
N ILE A 154 12.16 1.43 -0.43
CA ILE A 154 12.12 2.30 -1.62
C ILE A 154 13.46 2.25 -2.34
N THR A 155 14.56 2.46 -1.62
CA THR A 155 15.93 2.48 -2.18
C THR A 155 16.24 1.18 -2.89
N ARG A 156 16.08 0.03 -2.24
CA ARG A 156 16.37 -1.28 -2.83
C ARG A 156 15.52 -1.58 -4.07
N GLY A 157 14.24 -1.18 -4.05
CA GLY A 157 13.37 -1.34 -5.21
C GLY A 157 13.83 -0.46 -6.38
N MET A 158 14.13 0.82 -6.11
CA MET A 158 14.57 1.76 -7.12
C MET A 158 15.95 1.42 -7.69
N GLU A 159 16.90 0.97 -6.86
CA GLU A 159 18.21 0.47 -7.32
C GLU A 159 18.05 -0.68 -8.32
N PHE A 160 17.19 -1.65 -8.00
CA PHE A 160 16.93 -2.76 -8.91
C PHE A 160 16.30 -2.29 -10.23
N TYR A 161 15.20 -1.52 -10.17
CA TYR A 161 14.50 -1.10 -11.39
C TYR A 161 15.32 -0.13 -12.24
N VAL A 162 15.93 0.89 -11.63
CA VAL A 162 16.62 1.96 -12.34
C VAL A 162 18.04 1.56 -12.72
N ASN A 163 18.80 0.97 -11.80
CA ASN A 163 20.23 0.71 -12.04
C ASN A 163 20.43 -0.66 -12.69
N GLU A 164 19.87 -1.73 -12.14
CA GLU A 164 20.08 -3.09 -12.68
C GLU A 164 19.27 -3.36 -13.94
N MET A 165 18.01 -2.91 -13.97
CA MET A 165 17.12 -3.11 -15.11
C MET A 165 17.14 -1.95 -16.11
N SER A 166 17.83 -0.85 -15.80
CA SER A 166 17.91 0.34 -16.67
C SER A 166 16.55 0.95 -17.03
N TRP A 167 15.54 0.81 -16.16
CA TRP A 167 14.23 1.41 -16.39
C TRP A 167 14.25 2.90 -16.10
N SER A 168 13.47 3.66 -16.89
CA SER A 168 13.17 5.04 -16.53
C SER A 168 12.46 5.07 -15.15
N PRO A 169 12.94 5.89 -14.20
CA PRO A 169 12.31 6.06 -12.89
C PRO A 169 10.81 6.40 -12.98
N ALA A 170 10.44 7.19 -14.00
CA ALA A 170 9.06 7.57 -14.31
C ALA A 170 8.13 6.36 -14.50
N ILE A 171 8.64 5.26 -15.06
CA ILE A 171 7.87 4.03 -15.25
C ILE A 171 7.47 3.44 -13.89
N VAL A 172 8.38 3.44 -12.92
CA VAL A 172 8.11 2.95 -11.56
C VAL A 172 7.16 3.91 -10.83
N ALA A 173 7.33 5.22 -10.99
CA ALA A 173 6.46 6.23 -10.39
C ALA A 173 5.01 6.16 -10.90
N ARG A 174 4.78 5.75 -12.16
CA ARG A 174 3.43 5.50 -12.70
C ARG A 174 2.75 4.27 -12.10
N SER A 175 3.51 3.37 -11.48
CA SER A 175 2.99 2.16 -10.84
C SER A 175 3.69 1.88 -9.51
N PRO A 176 3.49 2.72 -8.47
CA PRO A 176 4.23 2.61 -7.20
C PRO A 176 4.00 1.28 -6.47
N VAL A 177 2.90 0.58 -6.79
CA VAL A 177 2.61 -0.77 -6.29
C VAL A 177 3.75 -1.77 -6.56
N ALA A 178 4.57 -1.53 -7.59
CA ALA A 178 5.75 -2.34 -7.91
C ALA A 178 6.76 -2.41 -6.75
N LEU A 179 6.80 -1.39 -5.88
CA LEU A 179 7.69 -1.35 -4.72
C LEU A 179 7.18 -2.19 -3.53
N PHE A 180 5.92 -2.66 -3.56
CA PHE A 180 5.34 -3.43 -2.45
C PHE A 180 5.64 -4.92 -2.53
N TYR A 181 5.94 -5.41 -3.73
CA TYR A 181 6.24 -6.82 -3.93
C TYR A 181 7.59 -7.21 -3.32
N ASN A 182 7.73 -8.49 -2.99
CA ASN A 182 9.00 -9.03 -2.55
C ASN A 182 9.98 -9.04 -3.74
N LEU A 183 11.15 -8.42 -3.55
CA LEU A 183 12.09 -8.19 -4.64
C LEU A 183 12.69 -9.51 -5.12
N GLU A 184 13.13 -10.33 -4.17
CA GLU A 184 13.85 -11.58 -4.38
C GLU A 184 12.95 -12.69 -4.91
N ARG A 185 11.78 -12.86 -4.31
CA ARG A 185 10.87 -13.98 -4.57
C ARG A 185 9.95 -13.75 -5.76
N ARG A 186 9.73 -12.50 -6.16
CA ARG A 186 8.73 -12.17 -7.18
C ARG A 186 9.29 -11.29 -8.29
N ILE A 187 9.93 -10.18 -7.96
CA ILE A 187 10.30 -9.19 -8.96
C ILE A 187 11.53 -9.64 -9.77
N ILE A 188 12.63 -10.01 -9.11
CA ILE A 188 13.86 -10.47 -9.76
C ILE A 188 13.60 -11.64 -10.73
N PRO A 189 12.92 -12.73 -10.33
CA PRO A 189 12.67 -13.87 -11.21
C PRO A 189 11.85 -13.48 -12.44
N ARG A 190 10.82 -12.66 -12.26
CA ARG A 190 9.96 -12.21 -13.36
C ARG A 190 10.69 -11.29 -14.31
N CYS A 191 11.47 -10.33 -13.78
CA CYS A 191 12.28 -9.44 -14.60
C CYS A 191 13.33 -10.19 -15.42
N ARG A 192 13.95 -11.25 -14.88
CA ARG A 192 14.88 -12.11 -15.62
C ARG A 192 14.22 -12.81 -16.80
N VAL A 193 13.04 -13.41 -16.60
CA VAL A 193 12.26 -14.04 -17.67
C VAL A 193 11.92 -13.02 -18.76
N ILE A 194 11.40 -11.84 -18.38
CA ILE A 194 11.04 -10.80 -19.35
C ILE A 194 12.29 -10.28 -20.08
N LYS A 195 13.44 -10.17 -19.40
CA LYS A 195 14.71 -9.78 -20.04
C LYS A 195 15.11 -10.76 -21.14
N ILE A 196 15.07 -12.07 -20.87
CA ILE A 196 15.35 -13.11 -21.88
C ILE A 196 14.39 -12.99 -23.06
N LEU A 197 13.08 -12.84 -22.80
CA LEU A 197 12.08 -12.68 -23.86
C LEU A 197 12.32 -11.43 -24.71
N MET A 198 12.77 -10.33 -24.09
CA MET A 198 13.11 -9.10 -24.80
C MET A 198 14.37 -9.26 -25.65
N ASP A 199 15.43 -9.84 -25.08
CA ASP A 199 16.70 -10.08 -25.77
C ASP A 199 16.52 -11.01 -27.00
N LYS A 200 15.52 -11.91 -26.94
CA LYS A 200 15.14 -12.83 -28.03
C LYS A 200 14.06 -12.27 -28.97
N GLY A 201 13.56 -11.05 -28.73
CA GLY A 201 12.61 -10.35 -29.60
C GLY A 201 11.13 -10.74 -29.43
N PHE A 202 10.78 -11.55 -28.42
CA PHE A 202 9.38 -11.94 -28.14
C PHE A 202 8.58 -10.83 -27.45
N VAL A 203 9.24 -9.90 -26.76
CA VAL A 203 8.62 -8.75 -26.08
C VAL A 203 9.38 -7.47 -26.44
N LYS A 204 8.66 -6.38 -26.72
CA LYS A 204 9.26 -5.13 -27.22
C LYS A 204 9.85 -4.23 -26.12
N GLU A 205 9.11 -3.96 -25.04
CA GLU A 205 9.59 -3.08 -23.95
C GLU A 205 8.92 -3.36 -22.59
N TYR A 206 9.64 -3.09 -21.50
CA TYR A 206 9.15 -3.18 -20.11
C TYR A 206 8.00 -2.19 -19.80
N SER A 207 8.08 -0.98 -20.35
CA SER A 207 7.13 0.12 -20.14
C SER A 207 5.69 -0.28 -20.50
N THR A 208 5.55 -1.07 -21.56
CA THR A 208 4.29 -1.65 -22.06
C THR A 208 3.73 -2.79 -21.20
N VAL A 209 4.53 -3.35 -20.29
CA VAL A 209 4.24 -4.65 -19.66
C VAL A 209 4.39 -4.63 -18.14
N ILE A 210 4.60 -3.49 -17.46
CA ILE A 210 4.80 -3.47 -15.99
C ILE A 210 3.71 -4.20 -15.19
N SER A 211 2.52 -4.39 -15.77
CA SER A 211 1.48 -5.28 -15.29
C SER A 211 1.94 -6.72 -14.98
N PHE A 212 3.01 -7.24 -15.60
CA PHE A 212 3.56 -8.56 -15.28
C PHE A 212 4.05 -8.65 -13.83
N LEU A 213 4.43 -7.53 -13.19
CA LEU A 213 4.82 -7.51 -11.78
C LEU A 213 3.62 -7.81 -10.87
N SER A 214 2.41 -7.39 -11.28
CA SER A 214 1.18 -7.56 -10.50
C SER A 214 0.39 -8.83 -10.82
N MET A 215 0.65 -9.50 -11.94
CA MET A 215 0.00 -10.78 -12.31
C MET A 215 0.09 -11.86 -11.23
N THR A 216 -0.91 -12.71 -11.10
CA THR A 216 -0.78 -13.91 -10.26
C THR A 216 0.30 -14.83 -10.83
N ASP A 217 0.84 -15.73 -10.00
CA ASP A 217 1.85 -16.70 -10.47
C ASP A 217 1.32 -17.53 -11.65
N PRO A 218 0.10 -18.10 -11.63
CA PRO A 218 -0.46 -18.81 -12.78
C PRO A 218 -0.54 -17.94 -14.05
N GLN A 219 -1.02 -16.71 -13.94
CA GLN A 219 -1.12 -15.80 -15.09
C GLN A 219 0.25 -15.50 -15.70
N PHE A 220 1.25 -15.23 -14.84
CA PHE A 220 2.61 -14.95 -15.29
C PHE A 220 3.22 -16.17 -15.99
N LEU A 221 3.11 -17.36 -15.39
CA LEU A 221 3.66 -18.60 -15.93
C LEU A 221 3.03 -18.95 -17.27
N THR A 222 1.70 -18.94 -17.36
CA THR A 222 1.03 -19.23 -18.63
C THR A 222 1.47 -18.26 -19.71
N LYS A 223 1.44 -16.96 -19.43
CA LYS A 223 1.67 -15.93 -20.43
C LYS A 223 3.13 -15.83 -20.89
N PHE A 224 4.10 -15.91 -19.98
CA PHE A 224 5.51 -15.59 -20.26
C PHE A 224 6.46 -16.78 -20.15
N VAL A 225 5.97 -17.97 -19.82
CA VAL A 225 6.83 -19.13 -19.60
C VAL A 225 6.34 -20.30 -20.45
N LEU A 226 5.12 -20.78 -20.19
CA LEU A 226 4.59 -21.94 -20.89
C LEU A 226 4.38 -21.68 -22.38
N ASN A 227 3.98 -20.47 -22.76
CA ASN A 227 3.82 -20.06 -24.16
C ASN A 227 5.12 -20.09 -24.97
N TYR A 228 6.27 -19.98 -24.31
CA TYR A 228 7.59 -19.91 -24.96
C TYR A 228 8.47 -21.11 -24.61
N LYS A 229 7.96 -22.12 -23.89
CA LYS A 229 8.76 -23.24 -23.35
C LYS A 229 9.46 -24.07 -24.43
N ASN A 230 8.86 -24.15 -25.62
CA ASN A 230 9.41 -24.91 -26.75
C ASN A 230 10.48 -24.10 -27.49
N ASP A 231 10.30 -22.78 -27.56
CA ASP A 231 11.20 -21.87 -28.26
C ASP A 231 12.40 -21.45 -27.39
N LEU A 232 12.21 -21.38 -26.07
CA LEU A 232 13.20 -20.94 -25.08
C LEU A 232 13.16 -21.84 -23.81
N PRO A 233 13.71 -23.07 -23.88
CA PRO A 233 13.75 -23.98 -22.74
C PRO A 233 14.45 -23.38 -21.51
N GLU A 234 15.43 -22.49 -21.70
CA GLU A 234 16.19 -21.83 -20.62
C GLU A 234 15.33 -20.98 -19.67
N ILE A 235 14.15 -20.54 -20.10
CA ILE A 235 13.21 -19.79 -19.25
C ILE A 235 12.67 -20.69 -18.11
N MET A 236 12.55 -22.00 -18.36
CA MET A 236 12.11 -22.95 -17.34
C MET A 236 13.15 -23.06 -16.22
N ASP A 237 14.43 -23.03 -16.56
CA ASP A 237 15.51 -23.13 -15.58
C ASP A 237 15.58 -21.91 -14.66
N VAL A 238 15.31 -20.70 -15.19
CA VAL A 238 15.25 -19.47 -14.38
C VAL A 238 14.18 -19.57 -13.28
N ILE A 239 13.04 -20.19 -13.59
CA ILE A 239 11.95 -20.36 -12.62
C ILE A 239 12.20 -21.54 -11.69
N MET A 240 12.77 -22.63 -12.19
CA MET A 240 13.07 -23.80 -11.37
C MET A 240 14.22 -23.54 -10.39
N LEU A 241 15.27 -22.83 -10.78
CA LEU A 241 16.35 -22.41 -9.88
C LEU A 241 15.84 -21.50 -8.75
N ASP A 242 14.89 -20.62 -9.07
CA ASP A 242 14.25 -19.75 -8.09
C ASP A 242 13.24 -20.52 -7.20
N ARG A 243 12.66 -21.63 -7.70
CA ARG A 243 11.81 -22.55 -6.93
C ARG A 243 12.59 -23.55 -6.09
N SER A 244 13.79 -23.96 -6.47
CA SER A 244 14.67 -24.81 -5.66
C SER A 244 15.13 -24.08 -4.41
N ARG A 245 15.26 -22.74 -4.47
CA ARG A 245 15.39 -21.87 -3.27
C ARG A 245 14.11 -21.82 -2.40
N ARG A 246 12.98 -22.32 -2.90
CA ARG A 246 11.68 -22.45 -2.20
C ARG A 246 11.45 -23.85 -1.60
N ILE A 247 12.36 -24.82 -1.76
CA ILE A 247 12.18 -26.15 -1.15
C ILE A 247 12.32 -26.11 0.40
N ILE A 248 12.73 -24.99 0.97
CA ILE A 248 12.33 -24.64 2.34
C ILE A 248 10.91 -24.05 2.27
N VAL A 249 9.93 -24.95 2.40
CA VAL A 249 8.46 -24.74 2.49
C VAL A 249 7.69 -24.78 1.15
N GLY A 250 7.26 -25.99 0.78
CA GLY A 250 5.82 -26.29 0.65
C GLY A 250 5.14 -26.10 -0.71
N SER A 251 5.24 -27.14 -1.55
CA SER A 251 4.19 -27.69 -2.42
C SER A 251 3.23 -26.73 -3.16
N CYS A 252 3.46 -26.54 -4.46
CA CYS A 252 2.39 -26.36 -5.44
C CYS A 252 2.88 -26.72 -6.85
N LEU A 253 2.90 -28.03 -7.13
CA LEU A 253 2.70 -28.62 -8.46
C LEU A 253 2.19 -30.05 -8.24
N LYS A 254 0.87 -30.21 -8.29
CA LYS A 254 0.20 -31.41 -8.80
C LYS A 254 -0.59 -30.96 -10.01
#